data_AF-A0AAD5VRM6-F1
#
_entry.id   AF-A0AAD5VRM6-F1
#
_cell.length_a   1.000
_cell.length_b   1.000
_cell.length_c   1.000
_cell.angle_alpha   90.00
_cell.angle_beta   90.00
_cell.angle_gamma   90.00
#
_symmetry.space_group_name_H-M   'P 1'
#
loop_
_entity.id
_entity.type
_entity.pdbx_description
1 polymer ?
#
loop_
_entity_poly.entity_id
_entity_poly.type
_entity_poly.pdbx_seq_one_letter_code
_entity_poly.pdbx_strand_id
1 'polypeptide(L)'
;MFKKPLGQLKTSAPIRASDRRKLKQRVVTTFSANPEDGDTLVPEGILTAKFFTYAKEPGTLYLEPTNGNPLWFTIGKGSEDLIPTVYTLWKLQNSNLLPTVLTPSAVIPILVGGADLMIPGVITLSPAELEQNRLVAIHQLTSTKNDDGTFTRMLSPPLAVGRMAVSSEDLKIKSNAEEKGKAVLVLHTWKDHLWDIGQKDDVPPGTPLSSTNRSTEPQEDPAAEGRDENQATGEGNEREDQIEDNADDNDVTPNFAYTPQEITDLLNKSLIHAITHQLSSLPNASFPIPSSQLYSTYIQPCRPAYPTSVLLPSAASTEDPPRSPHYSH
;
A
#
# COMPACT_ATOMS: atom_id res chain seq x y z
N MET A 1 21.40 -2.11 -7.39
CA MET A 1 22.71 -2.68 -6.98
C MET A 1 23.20 -3.86 -7.83
N PHE A 2 22.32 -4.73 -8.33
CA PHE A 2 22.68 -5.95 -9.06
C PHE A 2 22.68 -5.80 -10.59
N LYS A 3 23.08 -4.62 -11.10
CA LYS A 3 23.23 -4.37 -12.55
C LYS A 3 24.35 -5.19 -13.19
N LYS A 4 25.35 -5.59 -12.39
CA LYS A 4 26.45 -6.45 -12.81
C LYS A 4 26.33 -7.81 -12.11
N PRO A 5 26.81 -8.90 -12.73
CA PRO A 5 26.68 -10.23 -12.17
C PRO A 5 27.34 -10.30 -10.80
N LEU A 6 26.76 -11.12 -9.90
CA LEU A 6 27.31 -11.36 -8.58
C LEU A 6 28.69 -11.99 -8.69
N GLY A 7 29.67 -11.43 -7.99
CA GLY A 7 31.00 -12.02 -7.88
C GLY A 7 30.98 -13.17 -6.90
N GLN A 8 31.63 -14.29 -7.26
CA GLN A 8 31.94 -15.41 -6.37
C GLN A 8 30.73 -15.91 -5.56
N LEU A 9 29.61 -16.20 -6.23
CA LEU A 9 28.49 -16.88 -5.60
C LEU A 9 28.96 -18.26 -5.10
N LYS A 10 29.10 -18.40 -3.79
CA LYS A 10 29.50 -19.67 -3.16
C LYS A 10 28.34 -20.65 -3.18
N THR A 11 28.68 -21.94 -3.10
CA THR A 11 27.71 -23.03 -2.96
C THR A 11 26.71 -22.72 -1.84
N SER A 12 25.43 -22.89 -2.13
CA SER A 12 24.35 -22.72 -1.18
C SER A 12 24.30 -23.91 -0.19
N ALA A 13 24.04 -23.64 1.08
CA ALA A 13 23.91 -24.67 2.11
C ALA A 13 22.65 -24.42 2.97
N PRO A 14 21.94 -25.47 3.41
CA PRO A 14 20.80 -25.30 4.31
C PRO A 14 21.23 -24.70 5.65
N ILE A 15 20.43 -23.78 6.18
CA ILE A 15 20.66 -23.24 7.53
C ILE A 15 20.12 -24.19 8.60
N ARG A 16 20.70 -24.12 9.80
CA ARG A 16 20.22 -24.91 10.95
C ARG A 16 18.81 -24.47 11.36
N ALA A 17 18.01 -25.39 11.87
CA ALA A 17 16.64 -25.12 12.34
C ALA A 17 16.60 -23.99 13.41
N SER A 18 17.60 -23.92 14.28
CA SER A 18 17.73 -22.85 15.28
C SER A 18 17.90 -21.47 14.63
N ASP A 19 18.70 -21.38 13.57
CA ASP A 19 19.00 -20.12 12.87
C ASP A 19 17.83 -19.71 12.00
N ARG A 20 17.12 -20.68 11.41
CA ARG A 20 15.84 -20.46 10.72
C ARG A 20 14.81 -19.83 11.65
N ARG A 21 14.65 -20.35 12.87
CA ARG A 21 13.68 -19.79 13.84
C ARG A 21 14.02 -18.33 14.18
N LYS A 22 15.31 -18.02 14.37
CA LYS A 22 15.77 -16.64 14.60
C LYS A 22 15.50 -15.74 13.39
N LEU A 23 15.74 -16.24 12.17
CA LEU A 23 15.47 -15.50 10.95
C LEU A 23 13.96 -15.20 10.78
N LYS A 24 13.10 -16.21 11.00
CA LYS A 24 11.64 -16.05 10.96
C LYS A 24 11.17 -15.02 11.97
N GLN A 25 11.63 -15.11 13.22
CA GLN A 25 11.29 -14.13 14.26
C GLN A 25 11.75 -12.72 13.86
N ARG A 26 12.98 -12.58 13.34
CA ARG A 26 13.49 -11.29 12.86
C ARG A 26 12.62 -10.71 11.76
N VAL A 27 12.23 -11.50 10.77
CA VAL A 27 11.35 -11.04 9.67
C VAL A 27 10.02 -10.53 10.22
N VAL A 28 9.37 -11.30 11.10
CA VAL A 28 8.09 -10.93 11.72
C VAL A 28 8.22 -9.64 12.51
N THR A 29 9.28 -9.48 13.31
CA THR A 29 9.50 -8.28 14.12
C THR A 29 9.90 -7.06 13.29
N THR A 30 10.79 -7.20 12.31
CA THR A 30 11.33 -6.07 11.52
C THR A 30 10.30 -5.51 10.54
N PHE A 31 9.48 -6.37 9.94
CA PHE A 31 8.51 -5.97 8.92
C PHE A 31 7.07 -5.94 9.44
N SER A 32 6.85 -6.17 10.73
CA SER A 32 5.52 -6.31 11.33
C SER A 32 4.62 -7.28 10.55
N ALA A 33 5.21 -8.34 10.00
CA ALA A 33 4.52 -9.33 9.18
C ALA A 33 3.67 -10.25 10.05
N ASN A 34 2.60 -10.81 9.50
CA ASN A 34 1.78 -11.78 10.23
C ASN A 34 2.60 -13.05 10.55
N PRO A 35 2.50 -13.61 11.77
CA PRO A 35 3.22 -14.83 12.13
C PRO A 35 2.90 -16.03 11.22
N GLU A 36 1.70 -16.08 10.67
CA GLU A 36 1.22 -17.10 9.73
C GLU A 36 1.99 -17.06 8.40
N ASP A 37 2.32 -15.85 7.92
CA ASP A 37 3.11 -15.66 6.69
C ASP A 37 4.59 -16.04 6.88
N GLY A 38 5.04 -16.21 8.13
CA GLY A 38 6.46 -16.41 8.43
C GLY A 38 7.04 -17.71 7.85
N ASP A 39 6.25 -18.78 7.69
CA ASP A 39 6.71 -20.01 7.03
C ASP A 39 6.77 -19.87 5.51
N THR A 40 5.90 -19.04 4.92
CA THR A 40 5.94 -18.67 3.50
C THR A 40 7.16 -17.78 3.20
N LEU A 41 7.49 -16.86 4.11
CA LEU A 41 8.63 -15.95 4.00
C LEU A 41 9.97 -16.63 4.29
N VAL A 42 9.98 -17.61 5.19
CA VAL A 42 11.18 -18.35 5.60
C VAL A 42 10.86 -19.85 5.59
N PRO A 43 10.89 -20.49 4.40
CA PRO A 43 10.53 -21.90 4.25
C PRO A 43 11.46 -22.83 5.03
N GLU A 44 10.99 -24.05 5.30
CA GLU A 44 11.82 -25.09 5.90
C GLU A 44 12.94 -25.51 4.94
N GLY A 45 14.16 -25.61 5.45
CA GLY A 45 15.33 -25.94 4.62
C GLY A 45 15.87 -24.78 3.79
N ILE A 46 15.48 -23.53 4.06
CA ILE A 46 16.02 -22.33 3.40
C ILE A 46 17.55 -22.39 3.29
N LEU A 47 18.05 -22.17 2.08
CA LEU A 47 19.46 -22.26 1.78
C LEU A 47 20.11 -20.88 1.94
N THR A 48 21.36 -20.84 2.37
CA THR A 48 22.17 -19.62 2.42
C THR A 48 23.34 -19.72 1.45
N ALA A 49 23.59 -18.66 0.70
CA ALA A 49 24.73 -18.52 -0.19
C ALA A 49 25.44 -17.19 0.10
N LYS A 50 26.77 -17.18 0.03
CA LYS A 50 27.54 -15.93 0.16
C LYS A 50 27.89 -15.42 -1.22
N PHE A 51 27.81 -14.11 -1.40
CA PHE A 51 28.17 -13.45 -2.65
C PHE A 51 28.98 -12.19 -2.37
N PHE A 52 29.59 -11.64 -3.41
CA PHE A 52 30.16 -10.30 -3.39
C PHE A 52 29.45 -9.43 -4.42
N THR A 53 29.11 -8.20 -4.02
CA THR A 53 28.62 -7.19 -4.96
C THR A 53 29.75 -6.79 -5.91
N TYR A 54 29.42 -6.09 -7.00
CA TYR A 54 30.44 -5.51 -7.88
C TYR A 54 31.40 -4.56 -7.13
N ALA A 55 30.92 -3.90 -6.08
CA ALA A 55 31.72 -3.06 -5.19
C ALA A 55 32.60 -3.86 -4.20
N LYS A 56 32.68 -5.19 -4.36
CA LYS A 56 33.39 -6.13 -3.47
C LYS A 56 32.87 -6.15 -2.03
N GLU A 57 31.61 -5.76 -1.82
CA GLU A 57 30.99 -5.86 -0.51
C GLU A 57 30.47 -7.28 -0.30
N PRO A 58 30.79 -7.93 0.84
CA PRO A 58 30.27 -9.25 1.13
C PRO A 58 28.76 -9.17 1.41
N GLY A 59 28.00 -10.08 0.84
CA GLY A 59 26.58 -10.25 1.09
C GLY A 59 26.20 -11.69 1.37
N THR A 60 25.05 -11.87 2.01
CA THR A 60 24.45 -13.19 2.26
C THR A 60 23.09 -13.23 1.58
N LEU A 61 22.86 -14.27 0.79
CA LEU A 61 21.62 -14.53 0.07
C LEU A 61 20.91 -15.71 0.74
N TYR A 62 19.59 -15.61 0.88
CA TYR A 62 18.72 -16.67 1.36
C TYR A 62 17.83 -17.12 0.21
N LEU A 63 17.93 -18.40 -0.14
CA LEU A 63 17.27 -19.02 -1.29
C LEU A 63 16.22 -20.01 -0.81
N GLU A 64 15.09 -20.05 -1.51
CA GLU A 64 14.06 -21.06 -1.32
C GLU A 64 14.56 -22.43 -1.80
N PRO A 65 14.37 -23.51 -1.02
CA PRO A 65 14.97 -24.82 -1.32
C PRO A 65 14.31 -25.54 -2.50
N THR A 66 13.03 -25.28 -2.76
CA THR A 66 12.26 -25.99 -3.80
C THR A 66 12.63 -25.51 -5.21
N ASN A 67 12.73 -24.19 -5.39
CA ASN A 67 12.88 -23.55 -6.70
C ASN A 67 14.20 -22.77 -6.85
N GLY A 68 14.96 -22.57 -5.77
CA GLY A 68 16.17 -21.75 -5.77
C GLY A 68 15.90 -20.24 -5.83
N ASN A 69 14.66 -19.79 -5.65
CA ASN A 69 14.32 -18.37 -5.74
C ASN A 69 14.98 -17.59 -4.59
N PRO A 70 15.66 -16.46 -4.89
CA PRO A 70 16.22 -15.62 -3.85
C PRO A 70 15.09 -14.91 -3.12
N LEU A 71 14.99 -15.12 -1.80
CA LEU A 71 13.96 -14.52 -0.95
C LEU A 71 14.46 -13.28 -0.21
N TRP A 72 15.65 -13.38 0.38
CA TRP A 72 16.19 -12.31 1.20
C TRP A 72 17.67 -12.14 0.93
N PHE A 73 18.18 -10.93 1.07
CA PHE A 73 19.61 -10.71 1.07
C PHE A 73 20.02 -9.72 2.15
N THR A 74 21.26 -9.82 2.59
CA THR A 74 21.92 -8.85 3.46
C THR A 74 23.20 -8.38 2.77
N ILE A 75 23.59 -7.14 3.06
CA ILE A 75 24.81 -6.54 2.52
C ILE A 75 25.65 -6.02 3.68
N GLY A 76 26.94 -6.30 3.63
CA GLY A 76 27.87 -5.99 4.70
C GLY A 76 28.20 -7.22 5.55
N LYS A 77 29.41 -7.23 6.10
CA LYS A 77 29.90 -8.35 6.91
C LYS A 77 29.16 -8.39 8.25
N GLY A 78 28.31 -9.40 8.43
CA GLY A 78 27.52 -9.56 9.66
C GLY A 78 26.40 -8.53 9.80
N SER A 79 25.98 -7.91 8.69
CA SER A 79 24.85 -6.98 8.72
C SER A 79 23.57 -7.70 9.12
N GLU A 80 22.84 -7.10 10.06
CA GLU A 80 21.51 -7.54 10.44
C GLU A 80 20.43 -6.99 9.49
N ASP A 81 20.82 -6.12 8.57
CA ASP A 81 19.93 -5.47 7.63
C ASP A 81 19.46 -6.45 6.55
N LEU A 82 18.26 -6.98 6.78
CA LEU A 82 17.61 -7.94 5.92
C LEU A 82 16.74 -7.22 4.91
N ILE A 83 16.95 -7.49 3.62
CA ILE A 83 16.23 -6.83 2.53
C ILE A 83 15.45 -7.91 1.76
N PRO A 84 14.13 -7.76 1.58
CA PRO A 84 13.36 -8.69 0.76
C PRO A 84 13.70 -8.51 -0.71
N THR A 85 13.67 -9.60 -1.46
CA THR A 85 13.71 -9.56 -2.92
C THR A 85 12.32 -9.29 -3.50
N VAL A 86 12.30 -9.03 -4.80
CA VAL A 86 11.05 -8.90 -5.56
C VAL A 86 10.22 -10.19 -5.48
N TYR A 87 10.86 -11.38 -5.49
CA TYR A 87 10.16 -12.67 -5.32
C TYR A 87 9.46 -12.79 -3.96
N THR A 88 10.09 -12.33 -2.88
CA THR A 88 9.46 -12.34 -1.55
C THR A 88 8.25 -11.44 -1.49
N LEU A 89 8.34 -10.25 -2.08
CA LEU A 89 7.20 -9.34 -2.13
C LEU A 89 6.06 -9.87 -3.02
N TRP A 90 6.37 -10.63 -4.06
CA TRP A 90 5.37 -11.26 -4.93
C TRP A 90 4.63 -12.43 -4.27
N LYS A 91 5.27 -13.13 -3.32
CA LYS A 91 4.60 -14.19 -2.54
C LYS A 91 3.51 -13.64 -1.63
N LEU A 92 3.65 -12.40 -1.15
CA LEU A 92 2.71 -11.77 -0.24
C LEU A 92 2.11 -10.48 -0.84
N GLN A 93 1.49 -10.58 -2.02
CA GLN A 93 0.86 -9.43 -2.67
C GLN A 93 -0.22 -8.74 -1.81
N ASN A 94 -0.83 -9.48 -0.88
CA ASN A 94 -1.87 -8.98 0.01
C ASN A 94 -1.34 -8.49 1.37
N SER A 95 -0.04 -8.66 1.64
CA SER A 95 0.59 -8.27 2.90
C SER A 95 1.47 -7.05 2.66
N ASN A 96 1.18 -5.93 3.33
CA ASN A 96 1.91 -4.68 3.19
C ASN A 96 3.29 -4.75 3.89
N LEU A 97 4.16 -5.67 3.46
CA LEU A 97 5.46 -5.93 4.08
C LEU A 97 6.38 -4.70 4.03
N LEU A 98 6.28 -3.90 2.97
CA LEU A 98 7.01 -2.66 2.78
C LEU A 98 6.05 -1.52 2.40
N PRO A 99 6.33 -0.28 2.83
CA PRO A 99 5.66 0.89 2.29
C PRO A 99 5.86 1.02 0.78
N THR A 100 4.83 1.53 0.11
CA THR A 100 4.77 1.61 -1.35
C THR A 100 5.16 2.99 -1.88
N VAL A 101 5.95 3.00 -2.96
CA VAL A 101 6.28 4.17 -3.78
C VAL A 101 5.76 3.96 -5.19
N LEU A 102 4.95 4.87 -5.71
CA LEU A 102 4.40 4.79 -7.06
C LEU A 102 5.24 5.58 -8.05
N THR A 103 5.49 4.99 -9.21
CA THR A 103 6.27 5.60 -10.29
C THR A 103 5.58 5.42 -11.65
N PRO A 104 5.80 6.33 -12.61
CA PRO A 104 5.30 6.14 -13.97
C PRO A 104 6.00 4.99 -14.68
N SER A 105 5.32 4.39 -15.67
CA SER A 105 5.89 3.30 -16.49
C SER A 105 7.24 3.67 -17.15
N ALA A 106 7.40 4.92 -17.57
CA ALA A 106 8.62 5.40 -18.22
C ALA A 106 9.88 5.29 -17.34
N VAL A 107 9.71 5.25 -16.01
CA VAL A 107 10.83 5.19 -15.06
C VAL A 107 11.32 3.76 -14.87
N ILE A 108 10.46 2.76 -15.03
CA ILE A 108 10.78 1.35 -14.77
C ILE A 108 12.00 0.84 -15.58
N PRO A 109 12.11 1.05 -16.91
CA PRO A 109 13.29 0.63 -17.66
C PRO A 109 14.58 1.29 -17.16
N ILE A 110 14.49 2.52 -16.64
CA ILE A 110 15.62 3.28 -16.10
C ILE A 110 16.07 2.66 -14.77
N LEU A 111 15.13 2.26 -13.89
CA LEU A 111 15.43 1.56 -12.65
C LEU A 111 16.08 0.19 -12.92
N VAL A 112 15.54 -0.58 -13.87
CA VAL A 112 16.13 -1.86 -14.32
C VAL A 112 17.54 -1.64 -14.88
N GLY A 113 17.77 -0.49 -15.52
CA GLY A 113 19.10 -0.02 -15.94
C GLY A 113 20.08 0.27 -14.80
N GLY A 114 19.66 0.11 -13.54
CA GLY A 114 20.46 0.27 -12.32
C GLY A 114 20.56 1.71 -11.83
N ALA A 115 19.68 2.61 -12.27
CA ALA A 115 19.60 3.97 -11.78
C ALA A 115 18.77 4.06 -10.49
N ASP A 116 18.98 5.14 -9.73
CA ASP A 116 18.15 5.49 -8.58
C ASP A 116 16.86 6.21 -9.04
N LEU A 117 15.82 6.14 -8.21
CA LEU A 117 14.59 6.88 -8.46
C LEU A 117 14.79 8.35 -8.09
N MET A 118 14.61 9.23 -9.05
CA MET A 118 14.69 10.67 -8.83
C MET A 118 13.35 11.23 -8.33
N ILE A 119 13.39 12.37 -7.62
CA ILE A 119 12.21 13.06 -7.07
C ILE A 119 11.09 13.24 -8.11
N PRO A 120 11.36 13.72 -9.35
CA PRO A 120 10.30 13.88 -10.36
C PRO A 120 9.64 12.57 -10.81
N GLY A 121 10.26 11.42 -10.53
CA GLY A 121 9.73 10.10 -10.88
C GLY A 121 8.77 9.53 -9.85
N VAL A 122 8.54 10.22 -8.73
CA VAL A 122 7.61 9.78 -7.67
C VAL A 122 6.23 10.38 -7.91
N ILE A 123 5.20 9.55 -8.00
CA ILE A 123 3.79 9.99 -8.14
C ILE A 123 3.14 10.14 -6.76
N THR A 124 3.22 9.09 -5.96
CA THR A 124 2.55 9.03 -4.65
C THR A 124 3.32 8.08 -3.75
N LEU A 125 3.38 8.43 -2.47
CA LEU A 125 3.89 7.57 -1.42
C LEU A 125 2.72 7.00 -0.62
N SER A 126 2.92 5.81 -0.05
CA SER A 126 2.02 5.25 0.98
C SER A 126 1.65 6.32 2.03
N PRO A 127 0.42 6.30 2.58
CA PRO A 127 -0.06 7.34 3.51
C PRO A 127 0.71 7.44 4.84
N ALA A 128 1.64 6.52 5.10
CA ALA A 128 2.53 6.59 6.25
C ALA A 128 3.71 7.52 5.95
N GLU A 129 4.05 8.38 6.91
CA GLU A 129 5.28 9.17 6.87
C GLU A 129 6.49 8.23 6.76
N LEU A 130 7.33 8.49 5.76
CA LEU A 130 8.50 7.67 5.46
C LEU A 130 9.76 8.40 5.87
N GLU A 131 10.47 7.81 6.81
CA GLU A 131 11.77 8.29 7.23
C GLU A 131 12.88 8.01 6.20
N GLN A 132 13.94 8.80 6.26
CA GLN A 132 15.16 8.54 5.50
C GLN A 132 15.70 7.14 5.83
N ASN A 133 16.26 6.47 4.84
CA ASN A 133 16.77 5.09 4.89
C ASN A 133 15.71 4.00 5.13
N ARG A 134 14.41 4.32 5.22
CA ARG A 134 13.35 3.29 5.31
C ARG A 134 13.31 2.47 4.01
N LEU A 135 13.16 1.14 4.14
CA LEU A 135 12.96 0.24 3.01
C LEU A 135 11.58 0.46 2.39
N VAL A 136 11.53 0.48 1.06
CA VAL A 136 10.31 0.74 0.28
C VAL A 136 10.23 -0.17 -0.94
N ALA A 137 9.01 -0.48 -1.35
CA ALA A 137 8.69 -1.21 -2.56
C ALA A 137 8.18 -0.25 -3.64
N ILE A 138 8.82 -0.30 -4.81
CA ILE A 138 8.49 0.56 -5.96
C ILE A 138 7.53 -0.19 -6.87
N HIS A 139 6.39 0.44 -7.15
CA HIS A 139 5.36 -0.09 -8.03
C HIS A 139 5.17 0.86 -9.23
N GLN A 140 4.75 0.30 -10.35
CA GLN A 140 4.36 1.05 -11.53
C GLN A 140 2.87 1.38 -11.44
N LEU A 141 2.53 2.64 -11.68
CA LEU A 141 1.16 3.07 -11.90
C LEU A 141 0.94 3.26 -13.41
N THR A 142 -0.05 2.54 -13.95
CA THR A 142 -0.48 2.69 -15.35
C THR A 142 -1.92 3.18 -15.36
N SER A 143 -2.23 4.15 -16.23
CA SER A 143 -3.60 4.61 -16.43
C SER A 143 -4.01 4.27 -17.86
N THR A 144 -5.00 3.40 -18.01
CA THR A 144 -5.56 3.04 -19.32
C THR A 144 -6.90 3.72 -19.49
N LYS A 145 -7.09 4.39 -20.63
CA LYS A 145 -8.38 4.95 -21.01
C LYS A 145 -9.22 3.81 -21.59
N ASN A 146 -10.38 3.55 -21.00
CA ASN A 146 -11.35 2.60 -21.53
C ASN A 146 -12.16 3.25 -22.66
N ASP A 147 -12.78 2.42 -23.49
CA ASP A 147 -13.62 2.86 -24.61
C ASP A 147 -14.79 3.74 -24.16
N ASP A 148 -15.26 3.53 -22.93
CA ASP A 148 -16.33 4.31 -22.27
C ASP A 148 -15.88 5.71 -21.80
N GLY A 149 -14.63 6.11 -22.07
CA GLY A 149 -14.05 7.38 -21.65
C GLY A 149 -13.59 7.43 -20.19
N THR A 150 -13.77 6.35 -19.43
CA THR A 150 -13.27 6.21 -18.05
C THR A 150 -11.78 5.85 -18.02
N PHE A 151 -11.07 6.17 -16.94
CA PHE A 151 -9.68 5.79 -16.74
C PHE A 151 -9.58 4.69 -15.68
N THR A 152 -9.05 3.52 -16.06
CA THR A 152 -8.67 2.48 -15.10
C THR A 152 -7.21 2.70 -14.71
N ARG A 153 -6.96 2.90 -13.41
CA ARG A 153 -5.60 2.88 -12.88
C ARG A 153 -5.26 1.45 -12.46
N MET A 154 -4.14 0.94 -12.95
CA MET A 154 -3.60 -0.36 -12.59
C MET A 154 -2.27 -0.19 -11.85
N LEU A 155 -2.17 -0.86 -10.71
CA LEU A 155 -0.95 -0.97 -9.92
C LEU A 155 -0.24 -2.28 -10.29
N SER A 156 1.01 -2.19 -10.74
CA SER A 156 1.82 -3.40 -10.93
C SER A 156 2.18 -4.03 -9.58
N PRO A 157 2.55 -5.32 -9.50
CA PRO A 157 3.26 -5.82 -8.33
C PRO A 157 4.58 -5.05 -8.11
N PRO A 158 5.23 -5.20 -6.94
CA PRO A 158 6.53 -4.59 -6.66
C PRO A 158 7.57 -4.92 -7.74
N LEU A 159 8.09 -3.91 -8.43
CA LEU A 159 9.08 -4.09 -9.50
C LEU A 159 10.50 -3.79 -9.02
N ALA A 160 10.65 -3.03 -7.94
CA ALA A 160 11.95 -2.74 -7.36
C ALA A 160 11.85 -2.53 -5.84
N VAL A 161 12.98 -2.71 -5.17
CA VAL A 161 13.15 -2.50 -3.74
C VAL A 161 14.28 -1.51 -3.54
N GLY A 162 14.06 -0.54 -2.67
CA GLY A 162 15.04 0.51 -2.40
C GLY A 162 14.93 1.08 -0.99
N ARG A 163 15.75 2.09 -0.72
CA ARG A 163 15.72 2.89 0.52
C ARG A 163 15.41 4.34 0.21
N MET A 164 14.58 4.96 1.02
CA MET A 164 14.34 6.39 0.95
C MET A 164 15.66 7.16 1.12
N ALA A 165 15.98 8.02 0.17
CA ALA A 165 17.15 8.90 0.22
C ALA A 165 16.87 10.19 1.02
N VAL A 166 15.60 10.59 1.08
CA VAL A 166 15.05 11.75 1.80
C VAL A 166 13.76 11.34 2.52
N SER A 167 13.32 12.09 3.53
CA SER A 167 12.02 11.81 4.19
C SER A 167 10.85 12.13 3.26
N SER A 168 9.65 11.63 3.57
CA SER A 168 8.44 11.96 2.81
C SER A 168 8.08 13.44 2.85
N GLU A 169 8.42 14.14 3.93
CA GLU A 169 8.20 15.59 4.07
C GLU A 169 9.15 16.38 3.18
N ASP A 170 10.45 16.08 3.29
CA ASP A 170 11.48 16.68 2.43
C ASP A 170 11.20 16.41 0.96
N LEU A 171 10.70 15.21 0.64
CA LEU A 171 10.33 14.87 -0.72
C LEU A 171 9.21 15.77 -1.25
N LYS A 172 8.17 16.02 -0.45
CA LYS A 172 7.05 16.92 -0.81
C LYS A 172 7.52 18.36 -0.97
N ILE A 173 8.38 18.83 -0.07
CA ILE A 173 8.94 20.18 -0.14
C ILE A 173 9.77 20.34 -1.42
N LYS A 174 10.66 19.38 -1.69
CA LYS A 174 11.54 19.40 -2.87
C LYS A 174 10.77 19.21 -4.17
N SER A 175 9.70 18.42 -4.18
CA SER A 175 8.85 18.29 -5.36
C SER A 175 8.12 19.60 -5.68
N ASN A 176 7.64 20.31 -4.65
CA ASN A 176 6.97 21.61 -4.82
C ASN A 176 7.94 22.72 -5.26
N ALA A 177 9.20 22.62 -4.83
CA ALA A 177 10.27 23.52 -5.25
C ALA A 177 10.95 23.13 -6.58
N GLU A 178 10.43 22.11 -7.29
CA GLU A 178 11.00 21.54 -8.53
C GLU A 178 12.50 21.16 -8.42
N GLU A 179 12.94 20.77 -7.22
CA GLU A 179 14.33 20.40 -6.98
C GLU A 179 14.67 19.02 -7.53
N LYS A 180 15.86 18.93 -8.14
CA LYS A 180 16.39 17.66 -8.65
C LYS A 180 17.17 16.96 -7.54
N GLY A 181 16.75 15.73 -7.22
CA GLY A 181 17.43 14.91 -6.24
C GLY A 181 17.08 13.44 -6.39
N LYS A 182 17.75 12.59 -5.60
CA LYS A 182 17.40 11.18 -5.46
C LYS A 182 16.29 11.07 -4.41
N ALA A 183 15.22 10.37 -4.75
CA ALA A 183 14.13 10.03 -3.84
C ALA A 183 14.36 8.66 -3.20
N VAL A 184 14.72 7.65 -4.01
CA VAL A 184 14.94 6.28 -3.53
C VAL A 184 16.22 5.72 -4.13
N LEU A 185 17.09 5.20 -3.27
CA LEU A 185 18.28 4.44 -3.65
C LEU A 185 17.88 3.01 -3.99
N VAL A 186 18.10 2.58 -5.24
CA VAL A 186 17.59 1.30 -5.73
C VAL A 186 18.57 0.17 -5.39
N LEU A 187 18.08 -0.77 -4.58
CA LEU A 187 18.87 -1.92 -4.13
C LEU A 187 18.72 -3.08 -5.12
N HIS A 188 17.48 -3.46 -5.42
CA HIS A 188 17.16 -4.62 -6.25
C HIS A 188 15.98 -4.32 -7.18
N THR A 189 16.02 -4.83 -8.41
CA THR A 189 14.94 -4.67 -9.39
C THR A 189 14.57 -6.00 -10.03
N TRP A 190 13.35 -6.07 -10.56
CA TRP A 190 12.99 -7.11 -11.53
C TRP A 190 13.96 -7.03 -12.72
N LYS A 191 14.29 -8.18 -13.31
CA LYS A 191 15.26 -8.31 -14.42
C LYS A 191 16.69 -7.86 -14.11
N ASP A 192 17.07 -7.71 -12.85
CA ASP A 192 18.49 -7.61 -12.49
C ASP A 192 19.15 -8.99 -12.33
N HIS A 193 20.47 -9.02 -12.10
CA HIS A 193 21.19 -10.28 -11.98
C HIS A 193 20.87 -11.07 -10.71
N LEU A 194 20.26 -10.44 -9.69
CA LEU A 194 19.77 -11.17 -8.53
C LEU A 194 18.46 -11.87 -8.88
N TRP A 195 17.57 -11.19 -9.61
CA TRP A 195 16.33 -11.77 -10.13
C TRP A 195 16.61 -12.95 -11.07
N ASP A 196 17.66 -12.84 -11.90
CA ASP A 196 18.08 -13.86 -12.86
C ASP A 196 18.49 -15.21 -12.23
N ILE A 197 18.80 -15.24 -10.93
CA ILE A 197 19.17 -16.46 -10.20
C ILE A 197 17.95 -17.34 -9.92
N GLY A 198 16.76 -16.73 -9.81
CA GLY A 198 15.51 -17.45 -9.61
C GLY A 198 14.97 -18.08 -10.89
N GLN A 199 13.76 -18.62 -10.80
CA GLN A 199 13.04 -19.27 -11.90
C GLN A 199 12.53 -18.31 -12.98
N LYS A 200 12.69 -16.99 -12.77
CA LYS A 200 12.23 -15.94 -13.69
C LYS A 200 10.71 -16.02 -13.92
N ASP A 201 9.99 -16.24 -12.82
CA ASP A 201 8.53 -16.31 -12.83
C ASP A 201 7.93 -15.05 -13.48
N ASP A 202 6.85 -15.25 -14.23
CA ASP A 202 6.13 -14.14 -14.86
C ASP A 202 5.59 -13.19 -13.79
N VAL A 203 5.67 -11.89 -14.09
CA VAL A 203 5.23 -10.82 -13.19
C VAL A 203 3.75 -11.06 -12.86
N PRO A 204 3.37 -11.14 -11.57
CA PRO A 204 1.98 -11.32 -11.18
C PRO A 204 1.05 -10.27 -11.78
N PRO A 205 -0.25 -10.60 -11.99
CA PRO A 205 -1.20 -9.65 -12.55
C PRO A 205 -1.32 -8.41 -11.64
N GLY A 206 -1.37 -7.23 -12.25
CA GLY A 206 -1.53 -5.98 -11.52
C GLY A 206 -2.93 -5.82 -10.91
N THR A 207 -3.01 -5.09 -9.80
CA THR A 207 -4.27 -4.84 -9.07
C THR A 207 -4.91 -3.54 -9.56
N PRO A 208 -6.20 -3.52 -9.92
CA PRO A 208 -6.91 -2.28 -10.26
C PRO A 208 -7.08 -1.39 -9.02
N LEU A 209 -6.71 -0.12 -9.14
CA LEU A 209 -6.94 0.90 -8.11
C LEU A 209 -8.28 1.59 -8.40
N SER A 210 -9.27 1.39 -7.53
CA SER A 210 -10.51 2.20 -7.56
C SER A 210 -10.18 3.63 -7.13
N SER A 211 -10.36 4.60 -8.01
CA SER A 211 -9.98 5.99 -7.77
C SER A 211 -11.04 6.76 -6.97
N THR A 212 -10.69 7.22 -5.76
CA THR A 212 -11.20 8.49 -5.24
C THR A 212 -10.43 9.61 -5.94
N ASN A 213 -11.13 10.40 -6.75
CA ASN A 213 -10.57 11.49 -7.53
C ASN A 213 -9.91 12.54 -6.61
N ARG A 214 -8.60 12.77 -6.79
CA ARG A 214 -7.99 14.05 -6.43
C ARG A 214 -6.99 14.41 -7.54
N SER A 215 -7.53 15.06 -8.56
CA SER A 215 -6.77 15.78 -9.58
C SER A 215 -6.95 17.26 -9.28
N THR A 216 -5.88 17.96 -8.94
CA THR A 216 -5.83 19.43 -9.00
C THR A 216 -4.50 19.78 -9.61
N GLU A 217 -4.53 20.09 -10.90
CA GLU A 217 -3.55 20.94 -11.56
C GLU A 217 -3.72 22.40 -11.03
N PRO A 218 -2.67 23.24 -11.09
CA PRO A 218 -2.66 24.55 -10.43
C PRO A 218 -3.10 25.69 -11.36
N GLN A 219 -3.98 26.57 -10.90
CA GLN A 219 -4.16 27.92 -11.45
C GLN A 219 -4.50 28.96 -10.36
N GLU A 220 -3.52 29.84 -10.17
CA GLU A 220 -3.56 31.31 -10.01
C GLU A 220 -4.74 32.01 -9.26
N ASP A 221 -4.35 32.68 -8.17
CA ASP A 221 -4.95 33.80 -7.43
C ASP A 221 -5.44 34.97 -8.33
N PRO A 222 -6.44 35.80 -7.93
CA PRO A 222 -6.16 36.89 -6.97
C PRO A 222 -7.28 37.31 -5.98
N ALA A 223 -6.82 37.60 -4.76
CA ALA A 223 -7.04 38.80 -3.93
C ALA A 223 -8.46 39.40 -3.70
N ALA A 224 -8.81 39.53 -2.40
CA ALA A 224 -8.90 40.82 -1.68
C ALA A 224 -10.12 40.96 -0.72
N GLU A 225 -9.76 41.12 0.57
CA GLU A 225 -10.30 42.08 1.55
C GLU A 225 -11.70 41.91 2.19
N GLY A 226 -11.71 42.00 3.53
CA GLY A 226 -12.73 42.81 4.22
C GLY A 226 -13.39 42.25 5.48
N ARG A 227 -12.69 42.37 6.62
CA ARG A 227 -13.18 42.82 7.95
C ARG A 227 -14.55 42.37 8.51
N ASP A 228 -14.43 41.57 9.58
CA ASP A 228 -14.65 41.92 10.99
C ASP A 228 -16.03 41.91 11.69
N GLU A 229 -15.93 41.36 12.90
CA GLU A 229 -16.67 41.59 14.15
C GLU A 229 -18.05 40.97 14.46
N ASN A 230 -17.99 40.13 15.52
CA ASN A 230 -18.85 40.06 16.71
C ASN A 230 -20.31 39.56 16.53
N GLN A 231 -20.88 38.72 17.39
CA GLN A 231 -20.83 38.72 18.85
C GLN A 231 -21.44 37.41 19.37
N ALA A 232 -20.90 36.92 20.48
CA ALA A 232 -21.40 35.79 21.26
C ALA A 232 -22.72 36.12 21.99
N THR A 233 -23.54 35.10 22.27
CA THR A 233 -23.73 34.45 23.59
C THR A 233 -25.03 33.63 23.65
N GLY A 234 -25.01 32.58 24.48
CA GLY A 234 -26.15 32.31 25.36
C GLY A 234 -26.88 30.98 25.23
N GLU A 235 -26.32 29.95 25.89
CA GLU A 235 -26.97 29.12 26.93
C GLU A 235 -28.30 28.38 26.67
N GLY A 236 -28.32 27.09 27.02
CA GLY A 236 -29.56 26.34 27.26
C GLY A 236 -29.33 24.83 27.43
N ASN A 237 -29.39 24.39 28.69
CA ASN A 237 -28.97 23.11 29.23
C ASN A 237 -30.12 22.06 29.30
N GLU A 238 -29.76 20.83 29.68
CA GLU A 238 -30.60 19.73 30.26
C GLU A 238 -31.29 18.74 29.28
N ARG A 239 -30.87 17.46 29.19
CA ARG A 239 -31.03 16.31 30.13
C ARG A 239 -32.51 15.94 30.32
N GLU A 240 -33.02 14.71 30.26
CA GLU A 240 -32.56 13.32 30.38
C GLU A 240 -33.75 12.45 29.84
N ASP A 241 -33.52 11.24 29.31
CA ASP A 241 -33.96 9.97 29.94
C ASP A 241 -33.90 8.74 29.02
N GLN A 242 -33.62 7.62 29.67
CA GLN A 242 -33.17 6.32 29.19
C GLN A 242 -34.35 5.34 29.06
N ILE A 243 -34.25 4.38 28.13
CA ILE A 243 -34.82 3.02 28.31
C ILE A 243 -33.82 2.01 27.72
N GLU A 244 -33.32 1.10 28.57
CA GLU A 244 -32.52 -0.08 28.23
C GLU A 244 -33.42 -1.28 27.90
N ASP A 245 -32.97 -2.13 26.97
CA ASP A 245 -33.20 -3.58 27.07
C ASP A 245 -32.02 -4.34 26.42
N ASN A 246 -31.54 -5.38 27.12
CA ASN A 246 -30.26 -6.07 26.95
C ASN A 246 -30.36 -7.35 26.07
N ALA A 247 -29.35 -7.58 25.21
CA ALA A 247 -28.74 -8.90 24.96
C ALA A 247 -27.44 -8.80 24.09
N ASP A 248 -26.34 -9.30 24.66
CA ASP A 248 -24.96 -9.60 24.15
C ASP A 248 -24.85 -10.04 22.67
N ASP A 249 -23.76 -9.84 21.91
CA ASP A 249 -22.31 -9.80 22.24
C ASP A 249 -21.52 -8.99 21.18
N ASN A 250 -20.37 -8.49 21.60
CA ASN A 250 -19.54 -7.37 21.13
C ASN A 250 -19.03 -7.40 19.66
N ASP A 251 -19.52 -6.45 18.85
CA ASP A 251 -18.76 -5.83 17.75
C ASP A 251 -18.82 -4.31 17.94
N VAL A 252 -17.67 -3.66 18.10
CA VAL A 252 -17.59 -2.20 18.31
C VAL A 252 -17.75 -1.52 16.94
N THR A 253 -18.97 -1.51 16.42
CA THR A 253 -19.37 -0.56 15.38
C THR A 253 -19.82 0.73 16.06
N PRO A 254 -19.19 1.90 15.82
CA PRO A 254 -19.79 3.17 16.20
C PRO A 254 -21.13 3.27 15.47
N ASN A 255 -22.23 3.29 16.22
CA ASN A 255 -23.57 3.36 15.69
C ASN A 255 -23.83 4.77 15.14
N PHE A 256 -23.33 5.01 13.93
CA PHE A 256 -23.63 6.22 13.19
C PHE A 256 -25.03 6.06 12.57
N ALA A 257 -25.98 6.88 13.03
CA ALA A 257 -27.29 6.96 12.43
C ALA A 257 -27.17 7.60 11.04
N TYR A 258 -27.34 6.79 9.99
CA TYR A 258 -27.44 7.28 8.62
C TYR A 258 -28.84 7.83 8.35
N THR A 259 -28.91 8.95 7.66
CA THR A 259 -30.15 9.51 7.15
C THR A 259 -30.77 8.60 6.08
N PRO A 260 -32.09 8.65 5.84
CA PRO A 260 -32.74 7.86 4.78
C PRO A 260 -32.14 8.09 3.39
N GLN A 261 -31.59 9.29 3.14
CA GLN A 261 -30.91 9.62 1.88
C GLN A 261 -29.56 8.92 1.76
N GLU A 262 -28.76 8.88 2.83
CA GLU A 262 -27.47 8.18 2.85
C GLU A 262 -27.64 6.66 2.74
N ILE A 263 -28.69 6.10 3.35
CA ILE A 263 -29.05 4.69 3.20
C ILE A 263 -29.43 4.39 1.74
N THR A 264 -30.18 5.29 1.10
CA THR A 264 -30.54 5.16 -0.32
C THR A 264 -29.32 5.20 -1.22
N ASP A 265 -28.33 6.07 -0.93
CA ASP A 265 -27.08 6.13 -1.70
C ASP A 265 -26.22 4.87 -1.51
N LEU A 266 -26.13 4.35 -0.28
CA LEU A 266 -25.46 3.09 0.00
C LEU A 266 -26.15 1.90 -0.70
N LEU A 267 -27.47 1.91 -0.75
CA LEU A 267 -28.27 0.91 -1.46
C LEU A 267 -28.05 0.99 -2.98
N ASN A 268 -27.96 2.21 -3.54
CA ASN A 268 -27.67 2.42 -4.95
C ASN A 268 -26.26 1.92 -5.31
N LYS A 269 -25.27 2.20 -4.47
CA LYS A 269 -23.89 1.73 -4.66
C LYS A 269 -23.79 0.20 -4.61
N SER A 270 -24.46 -0.44 -3.64
CA SER A 270 -24.51 -1.91 -3.56
C SER A 270 -25.27 -2.54 -4.74
N LEU A 271 -26.33 -1.89 -5.24
CA LEU A 271 -27.03 -2.30 -6.45
C LEU A 271 -26.13 -2.22 -7.69
N ILE A 272 -25.40 -1.12 -7.90
CA ILE A 272 -24.47 -0.97 -9.02
C ILE A 272 -23.39 -2.06 -8.95
N HIS A 273 -22.85 -2.32 -7.77
CA HIS A 273 -21.85 -3.37 -7.56
C HIS A 273 -22.41 -4.77 -7.88
N ALA A 274 -23.63 -5.07 -7.44
CA ALA A 274 -24.32 -6.31 -7.77
C ALA A 274 -24.53 -6.45 -9.29
N ILE A 275 -24.85 -5.36 -9.98
CA ILE A 275 -25.02 -5.34 -11.44
C ILE A 275 -23.71 -5.64 -12.15
N THR A 276 -22.61 -4.97 -11.76
CA THR A 276 -21.33 -5.07 -12.46
C THR A 276 -20.63 -6.41 -12.25
N HIS A 277 -20.75 -7.02 -11.07
CA HIS A 277 -20.00 -8.23 -10.73
C HIS A 277 -20.81 -9.52 -10.81
N GLN A 278 -22.10 -9.47 -10.52
CA GLN A 278 -22.91 -10.69 -10.37
C GLN A 278 -23.97 -10.80 -11.46
N LEU A 279 -24.81 -9.78 -11.67
CA LEU A 279 -25.88 -9.83 -12.67
C LEU A 279 -25.38 -9.72 -14.12
N SER A 280 -24.22 -9.08 -14.37
CA SER A 280 -23.56 -9.05 -15.68
C SER A 280 -23.06 -10.44 -16.14
N SER A 281 -22.86 -11.36 -15.19
CA SER A 281 -22.39 -12.72 -15.44
C SER A 281 -23.56 -13.71 -15.63
N LEU A 282 -24.81 -13.29 -15.38
CA LEU A 282 -25.98 -14.16 -15.52
C LEU A 282 -26.43 -14.27 -16.99
N PRO A 283 -26.91 -15.45 -17.43
CA PRO A 283 -27.50 -15.60 -18.75
C PRO A 283 -28.76 -14.73 -18.93
N ASN A 284 -28.99 -14.21 -20.14
CA ASN A 284 -30.14 -13.37 -20.48
C ASN A 284 -31.52 -14.03 -20.22
N ALA A 285 -31.56 -15.36 -20.12
CA ALA A 285 -32.76 -16.13 -19.79
C ALA A 285 -33.19 -16.04 -18.31
N SER A 286 -32.32 -15.51 -17.45
CA SER A 286 -32.58 -15.32 -16.02
C SER A 286 -33.37 -14.04 -15.70
N PHE A 287 -33.65 -13.21 -16.71
CA PHE A 287 -34.46 -12.00 -16.57
C PHE A 287 -35.86 -12.23 -17.14
N PRO A 288 -36.94 -11.79 -16.46
CA PRO A 288 -36.99 -10.85 -15.33
C PRO A 288 -36.86 -11.49 -13.93
N ILE A 289 -36.16 -10.81 -13.01
CA ILE A 289 -35.96 -11.26 -11.62
C ILE A 289 -36.96 -10.54 -10.69
N PRO A 290 -37.64 -11.23 -9.75
CA PRO A 290 -38.48 -10.61 -8.73
C PRO A 290 -37.70 -9.69 -7.79
N SER A 291 -38.31 -8.56 -7.38
CA SER A 291 -37.66 -7.54 -6.55
C SER A 291 -37.15 -8.05 -5.20
N SER A 292 -37.87 -8.97 -4.56
CA SER A 292 -37.47 -9.59 -3.29
C SER A 292 -36.19 -10.43 -3.43
N GLN A 293 -36.08 -11.18 -4.53
CA GLN A 293 -34.92 -12.00 -4.83
C GLN A 293 -33.72 -11.15 -5.24
N LEU A 294 -33.96 -10.10 -6.03
CA LEU A 294 -32.94 -9.11 -6.38
C LEU A 294 -32.31 -8.49 -5.12
N TYR A 295 -33.15 -8.09 -4.16
CA TYR A 295 -32.69 -7.45 -2.92
C TYR A 295 -31.92 -8.41 -1.99
N SER A 296 -32.48 -9.57 -1.65
CA SER A 296 -31.88 -10.47 -0.66
C SER A 296 -30.66 -11.23 -1.18
N THR A 297 -30.69 -11.64 -2.45
CA THR A 297 -29.67 -12.54 -3.00
C THR A 297 -28.51 -11.79 -3.63
N TYR A 298 -28.75 -10.58 -4.15
CA TYR A 298 -27.74 -9.84 -4.92
C TYR A 298 -27.34 -8.52 -4.26
N ILE A 299 -28.29 -7.72 -3.75
CA ILE A 299 -27.96 -6.41 -3.18
C ILE A 299 -27.39 -6.52 -1.76
N GLN A 300 -28.02 -7.30 -0.87
CA GLN A 300 -27.58 -7.42 0.52
C GLN A 300 -26.14 -7.94 0.68
N PRO A 301 -25.69 -8.99 -0.04
CA PRO A 301 -24.31 -9.47 0.05
C PRO A 301 -23.28 -8.47 -0.48
N CYS A 302 -23.69 -7.58 -1.38
CA CYS A 302 -22.85 -6.55 -1.97
C CYS A 302 -22.76 -5.27 -1.12
N ARG A 303 -23.28 -5.29 0.12
CA ARG A 303 -23.16 -4.16 1.04
C ARG A 303 -21.71 -4.02 1.53
N PRO A 304 -21.14 -2.80 1.55
CA PRO A 304 -19.83 -2.58 2.14
C PRO A 304 -19.81 -3.00 3.62
N ALA A 305 -18.85 -3.86 4.00
CA ALA A 305 -18.65 -4.28 5.39
C ALA A 305 -18.33 -3.10 6.34
N TYR A 306 -17.74 -2.04 5.79
CA TYR A 306 -17.46 -0.79 6.50
C TYR A 306 -18.13 0.39 5.77
N PRO A 307 -19.42 0.69 6.05
CA PRO A 307 -20.17 1.74 5.35
C PRO A 307 -19.56 3.13 5.55
N THR A 308 -18.93 3.38 6.71
CA THR A 308 -18.21 4.61 7.06
C THR A 308 -17.01 4.90 6.16
N SER A 309 -16.41 3.88 5.54
CA SER A 309 -15.30 4.06 4.59
C SER A 309 -15.77 4.45 3.19
N VAL A 310 -17.05 4.21 2.88
CA VAL A 310 -17.65 4.48 1.56
C VAL A 310 -18.48 5.76 1.58
N LEU A 311 -19.14 6.04 2.68
CA LEU A 311 -19.87 7.27 2.97
C LEU A 311 -19.64 7.61 4.44
N LEU A 312 -18.93 8.72 4.70
CA LEU A 312 -18.91 9.26 6.05
C LEU A 312 -20.31 9.77 6.40
N PRO A 313 -20.90 9.34 7.53
CA PRO A 313 -22.17 9.86 8.00
C PRO A 313 -22.00 11.35 8.32
N SER A 314 -22.94 12.18 7.87
CA SER A 314 -22.85 13.64 8.01
C SER A 314 -22.70 14.11 9.47
N ALA A 315 -22.99 13.24 10.45
CA ALA A 315 -22.84 13.48 11.90
C ALA A 315 -21.39 13.47 12.43
N ALA A 316 -20.39 12.98 11.68
CA ALA A 316 -19.00 12.87 12.12
C ALA A 316 -18.14 14.14 11.88
N SER A 317 -18.76 15.26 11.50
CA SER A 317 -18.06 16.44 10.97
C SER A 317 -17.68 17.52 12.01
N THR A 318 -17.87 17.28 13.30
CA THR A 318 -17.65 18.29 14.35
C THR A 318 -16.77 17.77 15.48
N GLU A 319 -15.45 17.77 15.28
CA GLU A 319 -14.47 17.85 16.37
C GLU A 319 -13.39 18.91 16.02
N ASP A 320 -13.27 19.91 16.89
CA ASP A 320 -12.39 21.09 16.79
C ASP A 320 -10.88 20.76 16.93
N PRO A 321 -9.97 21.56 16.33
CA PRO A 321 -8.52 21.41 16.51
C PRO A 321 -7.98 22.04 17.83
N PRO A 322 -6.78 21.61 18.31
CA PRO A 322 -6.29 21.89 19.67
C PRO A 322 -5.65 23.29 19.84
N ARG A 323 -5.85 23.87 21.03
CA ARG A 323 -5.24 25.12 21.52
C ARG A 323 -3.71 25.03 21.62
N SER A 324 -3.00 26.04 21.09
CA SER A 324 -1.59 26.33 21.41
C SER A 324 -1.45 27.35 22.57
N PRO A 325 -0.31 27.34 23.31
CA PRO A 325 -0.17 28.04 24.60
C PRO A 325 0.36 29.48 24.43
N HIS A 326 -0.19 30.42 25.20
CA HIS A 326 0.32 31.79 25.33
C HIS A 326 1.56 31.85 26.24
N TYR A 327 2.61 32.53 25.76
CA TYR A 327 3.66 33.12 26.60
C TYR A 327 3.25 34.54 26.99
N SER A 328 3.26 34.83 28.30
CA SER A 328 3.12 36.18 28.86
C SER A 328 4.48 36.88 28.94
N HIS A 329 4.42 38.21 28.96
CA HIS A 329 5.50 39.15 29.30
C HIS A 329 6.26 38.80 30.58
#